data_AF-A0AAE4GE91-F1
#
_entry.id   AF-A0AAE4GE91-F1
#
_cell.length_a   1.000
_cell.length_b   1.000
_cell.length_c   1.000
_cell.angle_alpha   90.00
_cell.angle_beta   90.00
_cell.angle_gamma   90.00
#
_symmetry.space_group_name_H-M   'P 1'
#
loop_
_entity.id
_entity.type
_entity.pdbx_description
1 polymer ?
#
loop_
_entity_poly.entity_id
_entity_poly.type
_entity_poly.pdbx_seq_one_letter_code
_entity_poly.pdbx_strand_id
1 'polypeptide(L)'
;MRRLMQHPDTLTPPLHHTQKRRAARENLAFCRQLARLAVRSLYQELVLYPKPGLVSRVDNGSHTDMTAETFLRSLFALRHYFFQIAAAGLDGASFHALQTLAIRAEERMLRATGGINTHRGAIFALGMLCAATGYARGRHMPLQPATLRATLLIQWGDALARHSAAAMPCGQHSHGQRVAAEHAVGGAREEGALGFPAVFEVALPQLQATLAAGRDLHHARIDALFALMAHLSDTNVYHRGGAEGAALVRSRSAAFLAAGGTALADWQAQALDCHREFVARRLSPGGAADLLAAACLVHEVCNL
;
A
#
# COMPACT_ATOMS: atom_id res chain seq x y z
N MET A 1 -18.00 61.11 15.05
CA MET A 1 -17.39 59.90 15.64
C MET A 1 -18.43 58.79 15.53
N ARG A 2 -18.31 57.66 14.84
CA ARG A 2 -17.16 56.79 14.50
C ARG A 2 -17.37 56.17 13.11
N ARG A 3 -16.25 55.84 12.47
CA ARG A 3 -16.09 55.27 11.13
C ARG A 3 -16.82 53.94 10.96
N LEU A 4 -17.54 53.81 9.85
CA LEU A 4 -17.82 52.53 9.19
C LEU A 4 -16.48 51.91 8.76
N MET A 5 -16.02 50.87 9.45
CA MET A 5 -14.94 50.02 8.93
C MET A 5 -15.56 49.08 7.91
N GLN A 6 -15.36 49.40 6.64
CA GLN A 6 -15.44 48.44 5.54
C GLN A 6 -14.33 47.40 5.78
N HIS A 7 -14.71 46.15 6.05
CA HIS A 7 -13.79 45.04 5.90
C HIS A 7 -13.71 44.70 4.41
N PRO A 8 -12.54 44.86 3.75
CA PRO A 8 -12.40 44.37 2.40
C PRO A 8 -12.38 42.85 2.45
N ASP A 9 -13.39 42.23 1.85
CA ASP A 9 -13.31 40.87 1.36
C ASP A 9 -12.04 40.77 0.52
N THR A 10 -10.99 40.17 1.07
CA THR A 10 -9.80 39.79 0.32
C THR A 10 -10.14 38.56 -0.51
N LEU A 11 -11.06 38.75 -1.46
CA LEU A 11 -11.31 37.81 -2.55
C LEU A 11 -10.03 37.78 -3.38
N THR A 12 -9.21 36.75 -3.13
CA THR A 12 -8.09 36.41 -3.99
C THR A 12 -8.58 36.45 -5.45
N PRO A 13 -8.03 37.31 -6.31
CA PRO A 13 -8.58 37.49 -7.65
C PRO A 13 -8.56 36.14 -8.39
N PRO A 14 -9.62 35.80 -9.15
CA PRO A 14 -9.69 34.53 -9.85
C PRO A 14 -8.49 34.41 -10.80
N LEU A 15 -7.80 33.27 -10.74
CA LEU A 15 -6.62 33.01 -11.55
C LEU A 15 -6.90 33.29 -13.04
N HIS A 16 -5.97 33.99 -13.68
CA HIS A 16 -6.02 34.24 -15.12
C HIS A 16 -6.03 32.92 -15.89
N HIS A 17 -6.65 32.87 -17.07
CA HIS A 17 -6.85 31.63 -17.81
C HIS A 17 -5.54 30.86 -18.09
N THR A 18 -4.44 31.58 -18.31
CA THR A 18 -3.09 31.00 -18.48
C THR A 18 -2.57 30.35 -17.20
N GLN A 19 -2.81 30.96 -16.03
CA GLN A 19 -2.42 30.43 -14.72
C GLN A 19 -3.22 29.16 -14.39
N LYS A 20 -4.53 29.14 -14.68
CA LYS A 20 -5.36 27.93 -14.53
C LYS A 20 -4.85 26.77 -15.39
N ARG A 21 -4.54 27.04 -16.67
CA ARG A 21 -3.97 26.02 -17.58
C ARG A 21 -2.59 25.52 -17.12
N ARG A 22 -1.76 26.40 -16.57
CA ARG A 22 -0.44 26.04 -16.03
C ARG A 22 -0.59 25.13 -14.80
N ALA A 23 -1.41 25.52 -13.83
CA ALA A 23 -1.68 24.72 -12.63
C ALA A 23 -2.24 23.33 -12.98
N ALA A 24 -3.17 23.25 -13.93
CA ALA A 24 -3.68 21.97 -14.41
C ALA A 24 -2.59 21.07 -15.02
N ARG A 25 -1.68 21.64 -15.82
CA ARG A 25 -0.55 20.90 -16.41
C ARG A 25 0.43 20.42 -15.35
N GLU A 26 0.74 21.25 -14.36
CA GLU A 26 1.63 20.92 -13.24
C GLU A 26 1.03 19.79 -12.38
N ASN A 27 -0.28 19.85 -12.12
CA ASN A 27 -0.97 18.78 -11.39
C ASN A 27 -0.97 17.46 -12.16
N LEU A 28 -1.23 17.48 -13.47
CA LEU A 28 -1.15 16.25 -14.27
C LEU A 28 0.29 15.71 -14.37
N ALA A 29 1.30 16.58 -14.39
CA ALA A 29 2.70 16.16 -14.32
C ALA A 29 3.01 15.48 -12.98
N PHE A 30 2.52 16.05 -11.87
CA PHE A 30 2.61 15.45 -10.55
C PHE A 30 1.92 14.08 -10.48
N CYS A 31 0.69 13.93 -11.00
CA CYS A 31 0.00 12.63 -11.06
C CYS A 31 0.81 11.58 -11.83
N ARG A 32 1.53 11.96 -12.90
CA ARG A 32 2.42 11.04 -13.62
C ARG A 32 3.65 10.67 -12.80
N GLN A 33 4.23 11.61 -12.07
CA GLN A 33 5.35 11.35 -11.16
C GLN A 33 4.92 10.37 -10.07
N LEU A 34 3.79 10.63 -9.40
CA LEU A 34 3.20 9.76 -8.39
C LEU A 34 2.92 8.35 -8.92
N ALA A 35 2.39 8.23 -10.13
CA ALA A 35 2.17 6.93 -10.76
C ALA A 35 3.47 6.14 -10.96
N ARG A 36 4.57 6.82 -11.34
CA ARG A 36 5.89 6.18 -11.45
C ARG A 36 6.41 5.74 -10.09
N LEU A 37 6.20 6.54 -9.04
CA LEU A 37 6.56 6.16 -7.67
C LEU A 37 5.81 4.90 -7.23
N ALA A 38 4.50 4.82 -7.48
CA ALA A 38 3.70 3.64 -7.13
C ALA A 38 4.18 2.37 -7.85
N VAL A 39 4.45 2.45 -9.17
CA VAL A 39 5.02 1.32 -9.93
C VAL A 39 6.41 0.95 -9.41
N ARG A 40 7.24 1.96 -9.08
CA ARG A 40 8.57 1.73 -8.52
C ARG A 40 8.51 1.05 -7.16
N SER A 41 7.58 1.41 -6.29
CA SER A 41 7.42 0.77 -4.98
C SER A 41 7.04 -0.71 -5.10
N LEU A 42 6.15 -1.05 -6.04
CA LEU A 42 5.82 -2.44 -6.32
C LEU A 42 6.99 -3.22 -6.92
N TYR A 43 7.77 -2.58 -7.81
CA TYR A 43 8.99 -3.20 -8.32
C TYR A 43 10.04 -3.41 -7.23
N GLN A 44 10.20 -2.44 -6.31
CA GLN A 44 11.11 -2.54 -5.17
C GLN A 44 10.73 -3.69 -4.23
N GLU A 45 9.43 -3.92 -4.01
CA GLU A 45 8.95 -5.12 -3.29
C GLU A 45 9.34 -6.40 -4.04
N LEU A 46 9.14 -6.46 -5.37
CA LEU A 46 9.42 -7.66 -6.16
C LEU A 46 10.90 -8.07 -6.09
N VAL A 47 11.81 -7.10 -6.17
CA VAL A 47 13.25 -7.35 -6.16
C VAL A 47 13.85 -7.45 -4.76
N LEU A 48 13.06 -7.21 -3.70
CA LEU A 48 13.52 -7.36 -2.33
C LEU A 48 13.82 -8.84 -2.04
N TYR A 49 14.96 -9.07 -1.40
CA TYR A 49 15.39 -10.42 -1.01
C TYR A 49 16.40 -10.36 0.14
N PRO A 50 16.37 -11.29 1.11
CA PRO A 50 15.37 -12.36 1.29
C PRO A 50 14.00 -11.83 1.72
N LYS A 51 12.91 -12.36 1.14
CA LYS A 51 11.54 -12.07 1.58
C LYS A 51 10.78 -13.37 1.88
N PRO A 52 10.60 -13.73 3.16
CA PRO A 52 10.11 -15.05 3.54
C PRO A 52 8.76 -15.44 2.91
N GLY A 53 8.72 -16.58 2.21
CA GLY A 53 7.49 -17.14 1.62
C GLY A 53 6.90 -16.37 0.43
N LEU A 54 7.51 -15.27 0.00
CA LEU A 54 7.01 -14.37 -1.05
C LEU A 54 7.74 -14.57 -2.38
N VAL A 55 7.06 -14.30 -3.50
CA VAL A 55 7.62 -14.39 -4.86
C VAL A 55 8.69 -13.34 -5.07
N SER A 56 9.93 -13.73 -5.33
CA SER A 56 11.05 -12.84 -5.61
C SER A 56 11.63 -13.08 -7.01
N ARG A 57 12.72 -12.38 -7.34
CA ARG A 57 13.53 -12.68 -8.54
C ARG A 57 14.33 -13.98 -8.40
N VAL A 58 14.50 -14.50 -7.19
CA VAL A 58 15.28 -15.71 -6.90
C VAL A 58 14.41 -16.95 -7.03
N ASP A 59 13.19 -16.90 -6.48
CA ASP A 59 12.27 -18.03 -6.43
C ASP A 59 10.80 -17.55 -6.30
N ASN A 60 9.86 -18.49 -6.38
CA ASN A 60 8.42 -18.22 -6.28
C ASN A 60 7.90 -18.24 -4.83
N GLY A 61 8.79 -18.34 -3.83
CA GLY A 61 8.41 -18.54 -2.44
C GLY A 61 7.42 -19.69 -2.26
N SER A 62 6.33 -19.43 -1.57
CA SER A 62 5.28 -20.42 -1.25
C SER A 62 4.26 -20.64 -2.36
N HIS A 63 4.49 -20.10 -3.56
CA HIS A 63 3.54 -20.15 -4.66
C HIS A 63 3.97 -21.11 -5.77
N THR A 64 2.98 -21.77 -6.35
CA THR A 64 3.14 -22.63 -7.54
C THR A 64 2.53 -22.01 -8.79
N ASP A 65 1.70 -20.99 -8.62
CA ASP A 65 0.88 -20.33 -9.64
C ASP A 65 1.40 -18.95 -10.06
N MET A 66 2.36 -18.37 -9.33
CA MET A 66 2.91 -17.05 -9.63
C MET A 66 4.43 -17.03 -9.62
N THR A 67 4.99 -16.20 -10.51
CA THR A 67 6.44 -16.01 -10.68
C THR A 67 6.76 -14.51 -10.77
N ALA A 68 8.05 -14.17 -10.71
CA ALA A 68 8.49 -12.79 -10.94
C ALA A 68 8.03 -12.24 -12.30
N GLU A 69 7.92 -13.09 -13.33
CA GLU A 69 7.42 -12.67 -14.63
C GLU A 69 5.93 -12.27 -14.56
N THR A 70 5.11 -13.05 -13.85
CA THR A 70 3.70 -12.71 -13.63
C THR A 70 3.57 -11.35 -12.91
N PHE A 71 4.43 -11.07 -11.93
CA PHE A 71 4.48 -9.77 -11.26
C PHE A 71 4.88 -8.63 -12.20
N LEU A 72 5.88 -8.83 -13.07
CA LEU A 72 6.26 -7.83 -14.07
C LEU A 72 5.12 -7.53 -15.05
N ARG A 73 4.41 -8.55 -15.54
CA ARG A 73 3.22 -8.38 -16.40
C ARG A 73 2.14 -7.55 -15.70
N SER A 74 1.92 -7.82 -14.41
CA SER A 74 1.00 -7.06 -13.56
C SER A 74 1.40 -5.60 -13.41
N LEU A 75 2.67 -5.31 -13.11
CA LEU A 75 3.22 -3.95 -13.03
C LEU A 75 2.95 -3.15 -14.31
N PHE A 76 3.22 -3.75 -15.48
CA PHE A 76 2.97 -3.10 -16.75
C PHE A 76 1.47 -2.83 -16.99
N ALA A 77 0.58 -3.73 -16.55
CA ALA A 77 -0.86 -3.55 -16.66
C ALA A 77 -1.38 -2.40 -15.76
N LEU A 78 -0.76 -2.20 -14.60
CA LEU A 78 -1.21 -1.24 -13.58
C LEU A 78 -0.66 0.19 -13.78
N ARG A 79 0.36 0.39 -14.62
CA ARG A 79 1.02 1.71 -14.78
C ARG A 79 0.08 2.90 -15.03
N HIS A 80 -0.98 2.70 -15.81
CA HIS A 80 -1.93 3.77 -16.12
C HIS A 80 -2.98 3.98 -15.02
N TYR A 81 -3.27 2.93 -14.25
CA TYR A 81 -4.24 3.00 -13.16
C TYR A 81 -3.79 3.99 -12.09
N PHE A 82 -2.51 3.94 -11.68
CA PHE A 82 -2.00 4.86 -10.66
C PHE A 82 -2.06 6.34 -11.08
N PHE A 83 -1.90 6.64 -12.37
CA PHE A 83 -2.14 7.99 -12.89
C PHE A 83 -3.62 8.37 -12.81
N GLN A 84 -4.51 7.48 -13.26
CA GLN A 84 -5.95 7.74 -13.29
C GLN A 84 -6.52 7.96 -11.89
N ILE A 85 -6.13 7.13 -10.92
CA ILE A 85 -6.63 7.26 -9.55
C ILE A 85 -6.03 8.45 -8.82
N ALA A 86 -4.77 8.82 -9.09
CA ALA A 86 -4.18 10.06 -8.59
C ALA A 86 -4.90 11.30 -9.13
N ALA A 87 -5.24 11.32 -10.43
CA ALA A 87 -6.00 12.40 -11.04
C ALA A 87 -7.43 12.47 -10.47
N ALA A 88 -8.09 11.33 -10.28
CA ALA A 88 -9.40 11.28 -9.63
C ALA A 88 -9.34 11.81 -8.18
N GLY A 89 -8.28 11.48 -7.44
CA GLY A 89 -8.04 12.02 -6.11
C GLY A 89 -7.82 13.54 -6.11
N LEU A 90 -7.03 14.05 -7.06
CA LEU A 90 -6.83 15.49 -7.27
C LEU A 90 -8.15 16.24 -7.46
N ASP A 91 -9.08 15.64 -8.20
CA ASP A 91 -10.41 16.20 -8.45
C ASP A 91 -11.39 16.00 -7.28
N GLY A 92 -10.99 15.29 -6.21
CA GLY A 92 -11.84 15.00 -5.06
C GLY A 92 -12.95 14.00 -5.38
N ALA A 93 -12.68 13.04 -6.26
CA ALA A 93 -13.67 12.04 -6.68
C ALA A 93 -14.22 11.21 -5.51
N SER A 94 -15.47 10.77 -5.65
CA SER A 94 -16.13 9.89 -4.67
C SER A 94 -15.47 8.53 -4.58
N PHE A 95 -15.65 7.84 -3.45
CA PHE A 95 -15.14 6.47 -3.27
C PHE A 95 -15.61 5.52 -4.38
N HIS A 96 -16.87 5.63 -4.82
CA HIS A 96 -17.41 4.81 -5.92
C HIS A 96 -16.64 5.00 -7.24
N ALA A 97 -16.23 6.23 -7.56
CA ALA A 97 -15.41 6.49 -8.75
C ALA A 97 -14.02 5.86 -8.63
N LEU A 98 -13.39 5.97 -7.45
CA LEU A 98 -12.10 5.32 -7.18
C LEU A 98 -12.20 3.80 -7.25
N GLN A 99 -13.27 3.24 -6.69
CA GLN A 99 -13.57 1.80 -6.73
C GLN A 99 -13.75 1.30 -8.17
N THR A 100 -14.46 2.05 -9.01
CA THR A 100 -14.63 1.72 -10.43
C THR A 100 -13.29 1.66 -11.17
N LEU A 101 -12.37 2.59 -10.88
CA LEU A 101 -11.02 2.56 -11.42
C LEU A 101 -10.23 1.33 -10.94
N ALA A 102 -10.35 0.99 -9.65
CA ALA A 102 -9.68 -0.16 -9.06
C ALA A 102 -10.16 -1.49 -9.66
N ILE A 103 -11.48 -1.67 -9.84
CA ILE A 103 -12.07 -2.87 -10.47
C ILE A 103 -11.53 -3.03 -11.90
N ARG A 104 -11.54 -1.97 -12.71
CA ARG A 104 -11.00 -2.01 -14.08
C ARG A 104 -9.49 -2.31 -14.11
N ALA A 105 -8.75 -1.83 -13.12
CA ALA A 105 -7.33 -2.12 -12.99
C ALA A 105 -7.07 -3.58 -12.64
N GLU A 106 -7.87 -4.13 -11.73
CA GLU A 106 -7.83 -5.53 -11.34
C GLU A 106 -8.16 -6.46 -12.51
N GLU A 107 -9.23 -6.19 -13.26
CA GLU A 107 -9.55 -6.95 -14.47
C GLU A 107 -8.41 -6.92 -15.50
N ARG A 108 -7.75 -5.78 -15.67
CA ARG A 108 -6.61 -5.65 -16.58
C ARG A 108 -5.40 -6.43 -16.09
N MET A 109 -5.13 -6.39 -14.79
CA MET A 109 -4.11 -7.21 -14.15
C MET A 109 -4.41 -8.69 -14.42
N LEU A 110 -5.61 -9.17 -14.07
CA LEU A 110 -6.00 -10.57 -14.23
C LEU A 110 -5.89 -11.02 -15.69
N ARG A 111 -6.30 -10.19 -16.66
CA ARG A 111 -6.09 -10.51 -18.08
C ARG A 111 -4.61 -10.63 -18.45
N ALA A 112 -3.76 -9.74 -17.96
CA ALA A 112 -2.32 -9.76 -18.24
C ALA A 112 -1.59 -10.92 -17.56
N THR A 113 -2.14 -11.43 -16.46
CA THR A 113 -1.56 -12.51 -15.66
C THR A 113 -2.25 -13.85 -15.84
N GLY A 114 -3.15 -14.00 -16.83
CA GLY A 114 -3.84 -15.27 -17.08
C GLY A 114 -4.78 -15.71 -15.95
N GLY A 115 -5.35 -14.76 -15.21
CA GLY A 115 -6.25 -14.99 -14.08
C GLY A 115 -5.55 -15.05 -12.73
N ILE A 116 -4.22 -14.93 -12.68
CA ILE A 116 -3.45 -15.01 -11.43
C ILE A 116 -3.49 -13.68 -10.67
N ASN A 117 -3.90 -13.73 -9.41
CA ASN A 117 -3.93 -12.57 -8.54
C ASN A 117 -2.53 -12.24 -7.99
N THR A 118 -1.91 -11.19 -8.53
CA THR A 118 -0.55 -10.75 -8.13
C THR A 118 -0.53 -9.51 -7.23
N HIS A 119 -1.44 -8.56 -7.45
CA HIS A 119 -1.42 -7.24 -6.80
C HIS A 119 -2.81 -6.72 -6.42
N ARG A 120 -3.82 -7.58 -6.19
CA ARG A 120 -5.17 -7.09 -5.83
C ARG A 120 -5.17 -6.23 -4.56
N GLY A 121 -4.42 -6.61 -3.53
CA GLY A 121 -4.28 -5.80 -2.31
C GLY A 121 -3.48 -4.52 -2.56
N ALA A 122 -2.38 -4.60 -3.31
CA ALA A 122 -1.60 -3.44 -3.76
C ALA A 122 -2.42 -2.43 -4.60
N ILE A 123 -3.30 -2.89 -5.50
CA ILE A 123 -4.21 -2.01 -6.27
C ILE A 123 -5.03 -1.16 -5.30
N PHE A 124 -5.59 -1.79 -4.26
CA PHE A 124 -6.38 -1.09 -3.27
C PHE A 124 -5.52 -0.14 -2.41
N ALA A 125 -4.47 -0.65 -1.76
CA ALA A 125 -3.66 0.13 -0.81
C ALA A 125 -2.92 1.30 -1.49
N LEU A 126 -2.13 1.03 -2.53
CA LEU A 126 -1.41 2.09 -3.26
C LEU A 126 -2.38 2.99 -4.02
N GLY A 127 -3.50 2.44 -4.52
CA GLY A 127 -4.52 3.22 -5.21
C GLY A 127 -5.15 4.29 -4.30
N MET A 128 -5.56 3.91 -3.10
CA MET A 128 -6.11 4.85 -2.11
C MET A 128 -5.08 5.89 -1.67
N LEU A 129 -3.82 5.49 -1.43
CA LEU A 129 -2.74 6.42 -1.11
C LEU A 129 -2.42 7.38 -2.27
N CYS A 130 -2.49 6.92 -3.53
CA CYS A 130 -2.37 7.78 -4.70
C CYS A 130 -3.52 8.79 -4.77
N ALA A 131 -4.75 8.37 -4.48
CA ALA A 131 -5.90 9.27 -4.43
C ALA A 131 -5.74 10.34 -3.34
N ALA A 132 -5.35 9.94 -2.12
CA ALA A 132 -5.11 10.86 -1.00
C ALA A 132 -3.98 11.85 -1.30
N THR A 133 -2.89 11.38 -1.91
CA THR A 133 -1.77 12.23 -2.33
C THR A 133 -2.19 13.22 -3.41
N GLY A 134 -2.98 12.78 -4.40
CA GLY A 134 -3.58 13.65 -5.41
C GLY A 134 -4.46 14.72 -4.78
N TYR A 135 -5.34 14.33 -3.85
CA TYR A 135 -6.22 15.25 -3.13
C TYR A 135 -5.43 16.32 -2.36
N ALA A 136 -4.44 15.89 -1.58
CA ALA A 136 -3.56 16.78 -0.82
C ALA A 136 -2.86 17.78 -1.75
N ARG A 137 -2.32 17.31 -2.88
CA ARG A 137 -1.71 18.16 -3.90
C ARG A 137 -2.68 19.21 -4.44
N GLY A 138 -3.91 18.81 -4.78
CA GLY A 138 -4.94 19.69 -5.33
C GLY A 138 -5.42 20.77 -4.36
N ARG A 139 -5.25 20.56 -3.05
CA ARG A 139 -5.56 21.52 -1.98
C ARG A 139 -4.33 22.24 -1.43
N HIS A 140 -3.15 22.06 -2.04
CA HIS A 140 -1.89 22.61 -1.54
C HIS A 140 -1.58 22.23 -0.09
N MET A 141 -2.01 21.04 0.33
CA MET A 141 -1.70 20.49 1.64
C MET A 141 -0.28 19.92 1.63
N PRO A 142 0.42 19.94 2.79
CA PRO A 142 1.75 19.37 2.88
C PRO A 142 1.70 17.84 2.67
N LEU A 143 2.65 17.30 1.90
CA LEU A 143 2.74 15.87 1.63
C LEU A 143 3.45 15.16 2.79
N GLN A 144 2.79 15.10 3.94
CA GLN A 144 3.31 14.48 5.15
C GLN A 144 2.49 13.25 5.54
N PRO A 145 3.06 12.25 6.25
CA PRO A 145 2.34 11.01 6.57
C PRO A 145 1.01 11.26 7.29
N ALA A 146 1.01 12.16 8.29
CA ALA A 146 -0.20 12.56 9.01
C ALA A 146 -1.27 13.16 8.10
N THR A 147 -0.87 14.00 7.14
CA THR A 147 -1.79 14.64 6.19
C THR A 147 -2.40 13.64 5.22
N LEU A 148 -1.60 12.69 4.70
CA LEU A 148 -2.10 11.65 3.81
C LEU A 148 -3.09 10.74 4.53
N ARG A 149 -2.77 10.31 5.76
CA ARG A 149 -3.66 9.49 6.58
C ARG A 149 -4.95 10.23 6.93
N ALA A 150 -4.86 11.48 7.36
CA ALA A 150 -6.05 12.29 7.65
C ALA A 150 -6.93 12.47 6.41
N THR A 151 -6.33 12.68 5.24
CA THR A 151 -7.06 12.79 3.98
C THR A 151 -7.83 11.51 3.67
N LEU A 152 -7.22 10.33 3.85
CA LEU A 152 -7.91 9.05 3.66
C LEU A 152 -9.15 8.92 4.55
N LEU A 153 -8.98 9.17 5.85
CA LEU A 153 -10.04 9.06 6.85
C LEU A 153 -11.18 10.06 6.57
N ILE A 154 -10.85 11.32 6.31
CA ILE A 154 -11.85 12.38 6.12
C ILE A 154 -12.60 12.21 4.79
N GLN A 155 -11.90 11.89 3.69
CA GLN A 155 -12.53 11.86 2.36
C GLN A 155 -13.25 10.55 2.07
N TRP A 156 -12.72 9.41 2.55
CA TRP A 156 -13.22 8.10 2.15
C TRP A 156 -13.40 7.12 3.33
N GLY A 157 -13.05 7.48 4.56
CA GLY A 157 -13.14 6.60 5.74
C GLY A 157 -14.55 6.06 5.97
N ASP A 158 -15.57 6.91 5.98
CA ASP A 158 -16.97 6.49 6.15
C ASP A 158 -17.45 5.55 5.04
N ALA A 159 -17.07 5.84 3.78
CA ALA A 159 -17.44 5.01 2.64
C ALA A 159 -16.75 3.64 2.70
N LEU A 160 -15.49 3.62 3.12
CA LEU A 160 -14.71 2.40 3.35
C LEU A 160 -15.26 1.58 4.51
N ALA A 161 -15.61 2.21 5.63
CA ALA A 161 -16.21 1.54 6.78
C ALA A 161 -17.56 0.89 6.41
N ARG A 162 -18.44 1.63 5.70
CA ARG A 162 -19.69 1.07 5.16
C ARG A 162 -19.44 -0.09 4.19
N HIS A 163 -18.44 0.03 3.31
CA HIS A 163 -18.09 -1.03 2.37
C HIS A 163 -17.47 -2.26 3.04
N SER A 164 -16.79 -2.08 4.16
CA SER A 164 -16.24 -3.17 4.98
C SER A 164 -17.36 -3.89 5.75
N ALA A 165 -18.31 -3.13 6.32
CA ALA A 165 -19.44 -3.66 7.08
C ALA A 165 -20.55 -4.28 6.22
N ALA A 166 -20.67 -3.88 4.94
CA ALA A 166 -21.68 -4.43 4.04
C ALA A 166 -21.43 -5.93 3.79
N ALA A 167 -22.31 -6.78 4.33
CA ALA A 167 -22.38 -8.19 3.97
C ALA A 167 -22.64 -8.31 2.46
N MET A 168 -21.70 -8.93 1.75
CA MET A 168 -21.90 -9.24 0.33
C MET A 168 -22.87 -10.43 0.19
N PRO A 169 -23.70 -10.45 -0.87
CA PRO A 169 -24.55 -11.59 -1.17
C PRO A 169 -23.72 -12.88 -1.26
N CYS A 170 -24.27 -13.97 -0.72
CA CYS A 170 -23.68 -15.31 -0.77
C CYS A 170 -23.23 -15.64 -2.20
N GLY A 171 -21.93 -15.91 -2.40
CA GLY A 171 -21.35 -16.30 -3.70
C GLY A 171 -20.37 -15.30 -4.33
N GLN A 172 -20.20 -14.08 -3.80
CA GLN A 172 -19.24 -13.09 -4.33
C GLN A 172 -18.04 -12.81 -3.41
N HIS A 173 -17.81 -13.62 -2.38
CA HIS A 173 -16.68 -13.42 -1.47
C HIS A 173 -15.36 -13.82 -2.14
N SER A 174 -14.40 -12.89 -2.16
CA SER A 174 -13.00 -13.25 -2.40
C SER A 174 -12.50 -14.18 -1.29
N HIS A 175 -11.50 -15.01 -1.60
CA HIS A 175 -10.89 -15.93 -0.62
C HIS A 175 -10.49 -15.22 0.68
N GLY A 176 -9.90 -14.02 0.58
CA GLY A 176 -9.50 -13.23 1.76
C GLY A 176 -10.67 -12.78 2.63
N GLN A 177 -11.87 -12.54 2.06
CA GLN A 177 -13.05 -12.17 2.84
C GLN A 177 -13.66 -13.37 3.59
N ARG A 178 -13.60 -14.57 2.99
CA ARG A 178 -14.04 -15.80 3.66
C ARG A 178 -13.17 -16.07 4.89
N VAL A 179 -11.86 -15.96 4.71
CA VAL A 179 -10.85 -16.17 5.77
C VAL A 179 -10.96 -15.10 6.87
N ALA A 180 -11.17 -13.83 6.49
CA ALA A 180 -11.40 -12.75 7.46
C ALA A 180 -12.63 -13.03 8.34
N ALA A 181 -13.72 -13.51 7.74
CA ALA A 181 -14.94 -13.87 8.47
C ALA A 181 -14.76 -15.13 9.33
N GLU A 182 -14.07 -16.15 8.82
CA GLU A 182 -13.84 -17.43 9.50
C GLU A 182 -12.91 -17.31 10.71
N HIS A 183 -11.86 -16.50 10.59
CA HIS A 183 -10.86 -16.32 11.65
C HIS A 183 -11.02 -15.02 12.46
N ALA A 184 -12.07 -14.23 12.18
CA ALA A 184 -12.29 -12.91 12.78
C ALA A 184 -11.05 -11.98 12.64
N VAL A 185 -10.41 -12.03 11.48
CA VAL A 185 -9.18 -11.30 11.18
C VAL A 185 -9.48 -10.12 10.28
N GLY A 186 -8.93 -8.95 10.61
CA GLY A 186 -9.04 -7.76 9.78
C GLY A 186 -8.34 -7.90 8.44
N GLY A 187 -9.12 -7.81 7.35
CA GLY A 187 -8.60 -7.87 5.98
C GLY A 187 -8.16 -6.50 5.45
N ALA A 188 -7.67 -6.47 4.20
CA ALA A 188 -7.23 -5.24 3.54
C ALA A 188 -8.28 -4.10 3.55
N ARG A 189 -9.58 -4.43 3.60
CA ARG A 189 -10.67 -3.45 3.69
C ARG A 189 -10.75 -2.76 5.04
N GLU A 190 -10.52 -3.50 6.12
CA GLU A 190 -10.50 -2.96 7.47
C GLU A 190 -9.28 -2.07 7.67
N GLU A 191 -8.10 -2.53 7.20
CA GLU A 191 -6.91 -1.69 7.11
C GLU A 191 -7.21 -0.37 6.39
N GLY A 192 -7.89 -0.42 5.24
CA GLY A 192 -8.31 0.78 4.51
C GLY A 192 -9.26 1.69 5.32
N ALA A 193 -10.28 1.12 5.95
CA ALA A 193 -11.26 1.86 6.74
C ALA A 193 -10.62 2.58 7.95
N LEU A 194 -9.57 1.98 8.54
CA LEU A 194 -8.79 2.57 9.64
C LEU A 194 -7.66 3.51 9.17
N GLY A 195 -7.59 3.78 7.86
CA GLY A 195 -6.58 4.65 7.28
C GLY A 195 -5.18 4.04 7.26
N PHE A 196 -5.07 2.74 7.04
CA PHE A 196 -3.85 1.93 6.93
C PHE A 196 -2.89 2.07 8.13
N PRO A 197 -3.34 1.73 9.37
CA PRO A 197 -2.47 1.78 10.55
C PRO A 197 -1.18 0.96 10.36
N ALA A 198 -1.23 -0.21 9.71
CA ALA A 198 -0.02 -0.99 9.46
C ALA A 198 1.00 -0.26 8.56
N VAL A 199 0.56 0.63 7.66
CA VAL A 199 1.47 1.48 6.87
C VAL A 199 2.06 2.60 7.72
N PHE A 200 1.21 3.38 8.39
CA PHE A 200 1.61 4.63 9.03
C PHE A 200 2.19 4.46 10.44
N GLU A 201 1.81 3.39 11.16
CA GLU A 201 2.17 3.15 12.56
C GLU A 201 3.18 2.01 12.73
N VAL A 202 3.33 1.13 11.72
CA VAL A 202 4.26 -0.01 11.78
C VAL A 202 5.38 0.10 10.73
N ALA A 203 5.03 -0.02 9.44
CA ALA A 203 6.03 -0.14 8.38
C ALA A 203 6.85 1.14 8.17
N LEU A 204 6.19 2.29 8.06
CA LEU A 204 6.87 3.56 7.80
C LEU A 204 7.78 3.97 8.98
N PRO A 205 7.34 3.90 10.25
CA PRO A 205 8.23 4.15 11.39
C PRO A 205 9.43 3.19 11.43
N GLN A 206 9.23 1.88 11.18
CA GLN A 206 10.35 0.92 11.15
C GLN A 206 11.36 1.24 10.04
N LEU A 207 10.86 1.57 8.84
CA LEU A 207 11.69 1.97 7.70
C LEU A 207 12.52 3.21 8.08
N GLN A 208 11.88 4.24 8.63
CA GLN A 208 12.54 5.48 9.03
C GLN A 208 13.56 5.26 10.16
N ALA A 209 13.23 4.45 11.16
CA ALA A 209 14.14 4.12 12.25
C ALA A 209 15.39 3.38 11.75
N THR A 210 15.21 2.48 10.78
CA THR A 210 16.33 1.75 10.16
C THR A 210 17.27 2.69 9.41
N LEU A 211 16.71 3.62 8.63
CA LEU A 211 17.48 4.66 7.94
C LEU A 211 18.17 5.62 8.91
N ALA A 212 17.48 6.04 9.97
CA ALA A 212 18.04 6.92 11.00
C ALA A 212 19.22 6.28 11.75
N ALA A 213 19.24 4.94 11.83
CA ALA A 213 20.36 4.17 12.34
C ALA A 213 21.53 4.03 11.34
N GLY A 214 21.49 4.72 10.19
CA GLY A 214 22.57 4.76 9.20
C GLY A 214 22.59 3.60 8.21
N ARG A 215 21.57 2.72 8.23
CA ARG A 215 21.44 1.60 7.27
C ARG A 215 20.77 2.07 5.98
N ASP A 216 20.99 1.34 4.89
CA ASP A 216 20.44 1.69 3.58
C ASP A 216 18.95 1.33 3.42
N LEU A 217 18.38 1.71 2.28
CA LEU A 217 16.99 1.42 1.92
C LEU A 217 16.68 -0.07 1.75
N HIS A 218 17.66 -0.91 1.42
CA HIS A 218 17.43 -2.34 1.29
C HIS A 218 17.16 -2.92 2.68
N HIS A 219 18.04 -2.65 3.63
CA HIS A 219 17.88 -3.06 5.02
C HIS A 219 16.61 -2.49 5.65
N ALA A 220 16.29 -1.22 5.39
CA ALA A 220 15.07 -0.58 5.89
C ALA A 220 13.78 -1.25 5.39
N ARG A 221 13.77 -1.71 4.13
CA ARG A 221 12.63 -2.45 3.57
C ARG A 221 12.51 -3.86 4.13
N ILE A 222 13.63 -4.54 4.39
CA ILE A 222 13.63 -5.83 5.07
C ILE A 222 13.05 -5.68 6.47
N ASP A 223 13.58 -4.79 7.30
CA ASP A 223 13.09 -4.58 8.67
C ASP A 223 11.60 -4.18 8.68
N ALA A 224 11.16 -3.31 7.76
CA ALA A 224 9.75 -2.93 7.62
C ALA A 224 8.85 -4.11 7.21
N LEU A 225 9.31 -5.00 6.31
CA LEU A 225 8.58 -6.20 5.93
C LEU A 225 8.41 -7.14 7.13
N PHE A 226 9.48 -7.36 7.89
CA PHE A 226 9.44 -8.18 9.10
C PHE A 226 8.54 -7.55 10.18
N ALA A 227 8.53 -6.22 10.32
CA ALA A 227 7.60 -5.54 11.22
C ALA A 227 6.15 -5.73 10.81
N LEU A 228 5.84 -5.65 9.51
CA LEU A 228 4.50 -5.96 9.00
C LEU A 228 4.12 -7.41 9.28
N MET A 229 4.99 -8.39 9.00
CA MET A 229 4.72 -9.80 9.28
C MET A 229 4.52 -10.10 10.78
N ALA A 230 5.13 -9.30 11.66
CA ALA A 230 5.01 -9.42 13.11
C ALA A 230 3.73 -8.78 13.69
N HIS A 231 3.05 -7.90 12.96
CA HIS A 231 1.87 -7.17 13.47
C HIS A 231 0.60 -7.41 12.66
N LEU A 232 0.73 -7.67 11.36
CA LEU A 232 -0.41 -7.80 10.45
C LEU A 232 -1.03 -9.20 10.56
N SER A 233 -2.34 -9.23 10.71
CA SER A 233 -3.12 -10.47 10.56
C SER A 233 -3.37 -10.75 9.07
N ASP A 234 -2.39 -11.38 8.42
CA ASP A 234 -2.40 -11.57 6.96
C ASP A 234 -3.33 -12.71 6.51
N THR A 235 -4.46 -12.35 5.91
CA THR A 235 -5.45 -13.31 5.40
C THR A 235 -4.88 -14.36 4.43
N ASN A 236 -3.80 -14.07 3.68
CA ASN A 236 -3.18 -15.08 2.79
C ASN A 236 -2.41 -16.14 3.60
N VAL A 237 -1.84 -15.76 4.73
CA VAL A 237 -1.20 -16.71 5.66
C VAL A 237 -2.25 -17.57 6.35
N TYR A 238 -3.32 -16.95 6.86
CA TYR A 238 -4.43 -17.68 7.49
C TYR A 238 -5.08 -18.68 6.51
N HIS A 239 -5.29 -18.29 5.26
CA HIS A 239 -5.83 -19.18 4.22
C HIS A 239 -4.96 -20.44 4.01
N ARG A 240 -3.64 -20.30 4.09
CA ARG A 240 -2.69 -21.37 3.72
C ARG A 240 -2.27 -22.24 4.90
N GLY A 241 -2.12 -21.64 6.08
CA GLY A 241 -1.60 -22.32 7.27
C GLY A 241 -2.46 -22.16 8.52
N GLY A 242 -3.66 -21.57 8.42
CA GLY A 242 -4.54 -21.32 9.55
C GLY A 242 -3.92 -20.42 10.62
N ALA A 243 -4.48 -20.50 11.84
CA ALA A 243 -4.01 -19.74 12.98
C ALA A 243 -2.58 -20.12 13.41
N GLU A 244 -2.19 -21.39 13.25
CA GLU A 244 -0.83 -21.87 13.57
C GLU A 244 0.20 -21.24 12.63
N GLY A 245 -0.04 -21.26 11.31
CA GLY A 245 0.82 -20.62 10.33
C GLY A 245 0.95 -19.12 10.56
N ALA A 246 -0.16 -18.44 10.88
CA ALA A 246 -0.13 -17.02 11.23
C ALA A 246 0.68 -16.74 12.51
N ALA A 247 0.51 -17.56 13.55
CA ALA A 247 1.29 -17.44 14.78
C ALA A 247 2.79 -17.69 14.55
N LEU A 248 3.14 -18.64 13.69
CA LEU A 248 4.52 -18.91 13.31
C LEU A 248 5.14 -17.72 12.56
N VAL A 249 4.46 -17.19 11.54
CA VAL A 249 4.93 -16.01 10.80
C VAL A 249 5.17 -14.85 11.75
N ARG A 250 4.22 -14.59 12.66
CA ARG A 250 4.32 -13.55 13.67
C ARG A 250 5.53 -13.76 14.58
N SER A 251 5.66 -14.96 15.15
CA SER A 251 6.71 -15.31 16.10
C SER A 251 8.11 -15.20 15.47
N ARG A 252 8.30 -15.79 14.29
CA ARG A 252 9.60 -15.77 13.59
C ARG A 252 9.99 -14.36 13.18
N SER A 253 9.01 -13.56 12.74
CA SER A 253 9.27 -12.18 12.33
C SER A 253 9.59 -11.27 13.52
N ALA A 254 8.88 -11.43 14.63
CA ALA A 254 9.17 -10.73 15.87
C ALA A 254 10.55 -11.12 16.44
N ALA A 255 10.91 -12.41 16.37
CA ALA A 255 12.22 -12.89 16.81
C ALA A 255 13.37 -12.31 15.98
N PHE A 256 13.22 -12.23 14.65
CA PHE A 256 14.20 -11.59 13.77
C PHE A 256 14.45 -10.13 14.18
N LEU A 257 13.38 -9.35 14.40
CA LEU A 257 13.50 -7.96 14.82
C LEU A 257 14.09 -7.82 16.24
N ALA A 258 13.66 -8.67 17.18
CA ALA A 258 14.16 -8.65 18.55
C ALA A 258 15.64 -9.01 18.65
N ALA A 259 16.16 -9.83 17.73
CA ALA A 259 17.58 -10.15 17.63
C ALA A 259 18.41 -8.96 17.12
N GLY A 260 17.80 -7.94 16.53
CA GLY A 260 18.47 -6.77 15.95
C GLY A 260 18.16 -6.57 14.46
N GLY A 261 17.34 -7.44 13.86
CA GLY A 261 16.97 -7.40 12.45
C GLY A 261 18.19 -7.30 11.55
N THR A 262 18.14 -6.39 10.59
CA THR A 262 19.24 -6.14 9.66
C THR A 262 20.51 -5.52 10.26
N ALA A 263 20.51 -5.16 11.56
CA ALA A 263 21.74 -4.69 12.21
C ALA A 263 22.70 -5.84 12.53
N LEU A 264 22.23 -7.09 12.56
CA LEU A 264 23.07 -8.27 12.79
C LEU A 264 23.88 -8.64 11.57
N ALA A 265 25.15 -9.06 11.74
CA ALA A 265 25.99 -9.45 10.60
C ALA A 265 25.45 -10.66 9.81
N ASP A 266 24.75 -11.58 10.48
CA ASP A 266 24.19 -12.81 9.91
C ASP A 266 22.69 -12.69 9.57
N TRP A 267 22.15 -11.47 9.53
CA TRP A 267 20.71 -11.22 9.31
C TRP A 267 20.18 -11.92 8.05
N GLN A 268 20.98 -12.00 6.98
CA GLN A 268 20.60 -12.64 5.73
C GLN A 268 20.34 -14.13 5.91
N ALA A 269 21.19 -14.82 6.67
CA ALA A 269 21.02 -16.24 6.96
C ALA A 269 19.74 -16.48 7.77
N GLN A 270 19.48 -15.64 8.77
CA GLN A 270 18.25 -15.71 9.58
C GLN A 270 16.99 -15.45 8.75
N ALA A 271 17.03 -14.47 7.84
CA ALA A 271 15.92 -14.19 6.94
C ALA A 271 15.70 -15.33 5.93
N LEU A 272 16.76 -15.97 5.45
CA LEU A 272 16.69 -17.16 4.60
C LEU A 272 16.15 -18.38 5.36
N ASP A 273 16.48 -18.54 6.63
CA ASP A 273 15.90 -19.59 7.48
C ASP A 273 14.40 -19.42 7.63
N CYS A 274 13.94 -18.19 7.90
CA CYS A 274 12.52 -17.86 7.89
C CYS A 274 11.90 -18.16 6.52
N HIS A 275 12.57 -17.78 5.43
CA HIS A 275 12.09 -18.05 4.08
C HIS A 275 11.92 -19.55 3.80
N ARG A 276 12.94 -20.37 4.09
CA ARG A 276 12.88 -21.82 3.90
C ARG A 276 11.75 -22.46 4.70
N GLU A 277 11.57 -22.04 5.96
CA GLU A 277 10.49 -22.53 6.80
C GLU A 277 9.11 -22.14 6.26
N PHE A 278 8.94 -20.89 5.82
CA PHE A 278 7.67 -20.41 5.30
C PHE A 278 7.32 -21.14 3.99
N VAL A 279 8.29 -21.35 3.11
CA VAL A 279 8.12 -22.12 1.86
C VAL A 279 7.74 -23.57 2.15
N ALA A 280 8.44 -24.24 3.07
CA ALA A 280 8.14 -25.63 3.43
C ALA A 280 6.71 -25.80 3.97
N ARG A 281 6.19 -24.79 4.69
CA ARG A 281 4.82 -24.76 5.22
C ARG A 281 3.81 -24.07 4.29
N ARG A 282 4.24 -23.66 3.09
CA ARG A 282 3.44 -22.91 2.11
C ARG A 282 2.81 -21.63 2.64
N LEU A 283 3.47 -20.94 3.57
CA LEU A 283 3.02 -19.67 4.15
C LEU A 283 3.46 -18.50 3.29
N SER A 284 2.53 -17.62 2.91
CA SER A 284 2.83 -16.44 2.09
C SER A 284 2.25 -15.17 2.73
N PRO A 285 3.09 -14.30 3.30
CA PRO A 285 2.70 -12.99 3.85
C PRO A 285 2.39 -11.94 2.77
N GLY A 286 1.43 -12.22 1.90
CA GLY A 286 1.12 -11.39 0.73
C GLY A 286 0.54 -10.00 1.07
N GLY A 287 -0.28 -9.91 2.11
CA GLY A 287 -0.75 -8.63 2.62
C GLY A 287 0.38 -7.77 3.17
N ALA A 288 1.36 -8.38 3.86
CA ALA A 288 2.55 -7.66 4.32
C ALA A 288 3.37 -7.11 3.14
N ALA A 289 3.51 -7.86 2.04
CA ALA A 289 4.17 -7.39 0.82
C ALA A 289 3.45 -6.18 0.18
N ASP A 290 2.13 -6.26 0.03
CA ASP A 290 1.32 -5.17 -0.51
C ASP A 290 1.46 -3.88 0.33
N LEU A 291 1.45 -4.01 1.66
CA LEU A 291 1.60 -2.88 2.57
C LEU A 291 3.04 -2.36 2.68
N LEU A 292 4.06 -3.20 2.43
CA LEU A 292 5.43 -2.74 2.29
C LEU A 292 5.58 -1.80 1.09
N ALA A 293 5.00 -2.17 -0.06
CA ALA A 293 4.99 -1.32 -1.24
C ALA A 293 4.23 0.00 -0.97
N ALA A 294 3.13 -0.06 -0.20
CA ALA A 294 2.40 1.12 0.24
C ALA A 294 3.26 2.05 1.12
N ALA A 295 4.01 1.50 2.09
CA ALA A 295 4.92 2.26 2.94
C ALA A 295 6.08 2.88 2.15
N CYS A 296 6.66 2.15 1.20
CA CYS A 296 7.68 2.67 0.28
C CYS A 296 7.13 3.85 -0.54
N LEU A 297 5.88 3.76 -1.03
CA LEU A 297 5.24 4.87 -1.75
C LEU A 297 5.10 6.11 -0.85
N VAL A 298 4.60 5.96 0.37
CA VAL A 298 4.46 7.08 1.31
C VAL A 298 5.81 7.72 1.61
N HIS A 299 6.84 6.91 1.89
CA HIS A 299 8.19 7.40 2.17
C HIS A 299 8.72 8.26 1.01
N GLU A 300 8.60 7.79 -0.23
CA GLU A 300 9.08 8.50 -1.41
C GLU A 300 8.27 9.77 -1.71
N VAL A 301 6.95 9.74 -1.49
CA VAL A 301 6.06 10.89 -1.69
C VAL A 301 6.37 12.02 -0.69
N CYS A 302 6.68 11.67 0.56
CA CYS A 302 7.00 12.66 1.59
C CYS A 302 8.37 13.32 1.41
N ASN A 303 9.18 12.82 0.49
CA ASN A 303 10.49 13.36 0.13
C ASN A 303 10.48 14.09 -1.24
N LEU A 304 9.30 14.40 -1.79
CA LEU A 304 9.13 15.14 -3.05
C LEU A 304 9.29 16.65 -2.93
#